data_AF-A0A8N4EY15-F1
#
_entry.id   AF-A0A8N4EY15-F1
#
_cell.length_a   1.000
_cell.length_b   1.000
_cell.length_c   1.000
_cell.angle_alpha   90.00
_cell.angle_beta   90.00
_cell.angle_gamma   90.00
#
_symmetry.space_group_name_H-M   'P 1'
#
loop_
_entity.id
_entity.type
_entity.pdbx_description
1 polymer ?
#
loop_
_entity_poly.entity_id
_entity_poly.type
_entity_poly.pdbx_seq_one_letter_code
_entity_poly.pdbx_strand_id
1 'polypeptide(L)'
;MEGSMRCSANYVPLPHLAFSSAPPLFTLTGWLSSVAPSHILGAKPVNAASASPLRSPTWDLSRRHQAVLFGHPAVLEAAVVGRPDQQLGETPCAFVKLKEGASVTADDIIELCCSRLPHYMAPKTVVFEDLPKTSTGKTQKYILREKAKAMGSLFKKD
;
A
#
# COMPACT_ATOMS: atom_id res chain seq x y z
N MET A 1 7.89 -37.63 -33.06
CA MET A 1 6.77 -38.22 -32.28
C MET A 1 7.11 -38.04 -30.81
N GLU A 2 6.84 -36.85 -30.29
CA GLU A 2 7.13 -36.48 -28.90
C GLU A 2 5.96 -36.86 -28.00
N GLY A 3 6.30 -37.58 -26.93
CA GLY A 3 5.38 -38.18 -25.98
C GLY A 3 4.97 -37.22 -24.87
N SER A 4 3.68 -37.30 -24.55
CA SER A 4 3.00 -36.69 -23.41
C SER A 4 3.62 -37.08 -22.08
N MET A 5 3.81 -36.10 -21.18
CA MET A 5 3.86 -36.39 -19.74
C MET A 5 3.13 -35.31 -18.92
N ARG A 6 2.11 -35.79 -18.21
CA ARG A 6 1.29 -35.08 -17.22
C ARG A 6 2.01 -35.11 -15.88
N CYS A 7 2.01 -34.02 -15.12
CA CYS A 7 2.36 -34.04 -13.70
C CYS A 7 1.12 -33.68 -12.88
N SER A 8 0.61 -34.69 -12.17
CA SER A 8 -0.48 -34.62 -11.20
C SER A 8 0.00 -34.05 -9.88
N ALA A 9 -0.90 -33.28 -9.24
CA ALA A 9 -0.85 -32.93 -7.83
C ALA A 9 -0.78 -34.18 -6.94
N ASN A 10 -0.01 -34.12 -5.85
CA ASN A 10 -0.30 -34.88 -4.63
C ASN A 10 0.26 -34.17 -3.40
N TYR A 11 -0.70 -33.77 -2.57
CA TYR A 11 -0.56 -33.24 -1.23
C TYR A 11 -0.49 -34.43 -0.26
N VAL A 12 0.53 -34.49 0.60
CA VAL A 12 0.60 -35.48 1.68
C VAL A 12 0.94 -34.76 2.99
N PRO A 13 0.00 -34.63 3.94
CA PRO A 13 0.31 -34.31 5.32
C PRO A 13 0.40 -35.60 6.14
N LEU A 14 1.38 -35.71 7.03
CA LEU A 14 1.40 -36.75 8.07
C LEU A 14 1.77 -36.17 9.44
N PRO A 15 1.36 -36.85 10.54
CA PRO A 15 0.93 -36.20 11.77
C PRO A 15 1.74 -36.56 13.02
N HIS A 16 1.49 -35.78 14.07
CA HIS A 16 1.58 -36.05 15.51
C HIS A 16 2.93 -36.46 16.13
N LEU A 17 3.22 -35.85 17.29
CA LEU A 17 3.70 -36.45 18.57
C LEU A 17 4.06 -35.27 19.49
N ALA A 18 3.18 -34.93 20.43
CA ALA A 18 3.24 -35.36 21.82
C ALA A 18 4.44 -34.75 22.58
N PHE A 19 4.20 -33.65 23.32
CA PHE A 19 5.04 -33.32 24.47
C PHE A 19 4.17 -33.25 25.72
N SER A 20 4.46 -34.23 26.57
CA SER A 20 3.91 -34.52 27.88
C SER A 20 4.45 -33.56 28.94
N SER A 21 3.84 -33.67 30.13
CA SER A 21 4.32 -33.29 31.46
C SER A 21 4.15 -31.84 31.92
N ALA A 22 3.07 -31.64 32.66
CA ALA A 22 2.95 -30.65 33.72
C ALA A 22 3.84 -31.04 34.93
N PRO A 23 4.44 -30.07 35.64
CA PRO A 23 4.86 -30.26 37.03
C PRO A 23 3.87 -29.64 38.04
N PRO A 24 3.84 -30.17 39.28
CA PRO A 24 2.83 -29.88 40.29
C PRO A 24 3.11 -28.64 41.17
N LEU A 25 2.04 -28.24 41.86
CA LEU A 25 1.86 -27.21 42.89
C LEU A 25 2.98 -27.07 43.93
N PHE A 26 3.50 -25.85 44.12
CA PHE A 26 4.18 -25.28 45.30
C PHE A 26 4.08 -23.74 45.13
N THR A 27 3.68 -22.83 46.04
CA THR A 27 3.37 -22.78 47.47
C THR A 27 2.60 -21.48 47.75
N LEU A 28 1.71 -21.49 48.75
CA LEU A 28 1.26 -20.28 49.43
C LEU A 28 2.45 -19.53 50.03
N THR A 29 2.50 -18.20 49.85
CA THR A 29 2.75 -17.15 50.87
C THR A 29 3.18 -15.86 50.17
N GLY A 30 2.83 -14.71 50.75
CA GLY A 30 3.64 -13.50 50.58
C GLY A 30 3.03 -12.43 49.70
N TRP A 31 2.12 -11.67 50.29
CA TRP A 31 1.87 -10.28 49.93
C TRP A 31 3.20 -9.52 50.05
N LEU A 32 3.70 -8.92 48.96
CA LEU A 32 4.63 -7.80 49.06
C LEU A 32 4.34 -6.81 47.93
N SER A 33 3.76 -5.68 48.35
CA SER A 33 3.65 -4.46 47.55
C SER A 33 4.96 -4.13 46.87
N SER A 34 4.92 -3.91 45.56
CA SER A 34 5.87 -3.01 44.92
C SER A 34 5.11 -2.14 43.93
N VAL A 35 4.98 -0.89 44.36
CA VAL A 35 4.51 0.25 43.59
C VAL A 35 5.38 0.38 42.35
N ALA A 36 4.80 0.18 41.17
CA ALA A 36 5.40 0.62 39.91
C ALA A 36 4.79 1.98 39.53
N PRO A 37 5.60 3.02 39.33
CA PRO A 37 5.11 4.37 39.04
C PRO A 37 4.42 4.44 37.68
N SER A 38 3.16 4.89 37.71
CA SER A 38 2.51 5.56 36.59
C SER A 38 3.34 6.78 36.21
N HIS A 39 4.03 6.78 35.07
CA HIS A 39 4.18 7.97 34.22
C HIS A 39 4.91 7.64 32.90
N ILE A 40 4.19 7.89 31.81
CA ILE A 40 4.66 8.33 30.49
C ILE A 40 5.51 7.35 29.68
N LEU A 41 4.83 6.63 28.80
CA LEU A 41 5.12 6.75 27.37
C LEU A 41 3.79 6.85 26.67
N GLY A 42 3.47 8.08 26.23
CA GLY A 42 2.32 8.35 25.39
C GLY A 42 2.38 7.45 24.17
N ALA A 43 1.57 6.39 24.19
CA ALA A 43 1.03 5.84 22.98
C ALA A 43 0.33 7.02 22.30
N LYS A 44 0.98 7.62 21.30
CA LYS A 44 0.30 8.53 20.39
C LYS A 44 -0.96 7.80 19.97
N PRO A 45 -2.16 8.39 20.11
CA PRO A 45 -3.33 7.80 19.51
C PRO A 45 -2.99 7.68 18.03
N VAL A 46 -2.83 6.44 17.56
CA VAL A 46 -3.01 6.18 16.14
C VAL A 46 -4.46 6.55 15.94
N ASN A 47 -4.70 7.76 15.43
CA ASN A 47 -6.04 8.23 15.16
C ASN A 47 -6.68 7.13 14.33
N ALA A 48 -7.64 6.44 14.95
CA ALA A 48 -8.49 5.49 14.30
C ALA A 48 -9.35 6.31 13.34
N ALA A 49 -8.80 6.54 12.14
CA ALA A 49 -9.61 6.85 10.99
C ALA A 49 -10.55 5.65 10.83
N SER A 50 -11.81 5.89 11.16
CA SER A 50 -12.98 5.03 11.02
C SER A 50 -12.88 4.09 9.81
N ALA A 51 -12.36 2.89 10.05
CA ALA A 51 -12.37 1.81 9.08
C ALA A 51 -13.81 1.31 8.93
N SER A 52 -14.50 1.82 7.91
CA SER A 52 -15.80 1.29 7.47
C SER A 52 -15.59 -0.07 6.79
N PRO A 53 -16.33 -1.14 7.13
CA PRO A 53 -16.04 -2.49 6.64
C PRO A 53 -16.33 -2.78 5.15
N LEU A 54 -16.75 -1.79 4.35
CA LEU A 54 -17.28 -2.02 2.98
C LEU A 54 -16.81 -1.07 1.87
N ARG A 55 -15.71 -0.32 2.03
CA ARG A 55 -15.04 0.35 0.90
C ARG A 55 -13.54 0.21 1.06
N SER A 56 -12.86 -0.46 0.14
CA SER A 56 -11.40 -0.51 0.12
C SER A 56 -10.86 0.79 -0.49
N PRO A 57 -10.09 1.60 0.26
CA PRO A 57 -9.04 2.33 -0.44
C PRO A 57 -7.76 2.34 0.38
N THR A 58 -6.76 1.61 -0.08
CA THR A 58 -5.36 1.84 0.30
C THR A 58 -4.45 1.33 -0.82
N TRP A 59 -4.54 1.89 -2.04
CA TRP A 59 -3.52 1.75 -3.10
C TRP A 59 -3.02 0.32 -3.50
N ASP A 60 -3.70 -0.75 -3.09
CA ASP A 60 -3.33 -2.18 -3.22
C ASP A 60 -3.25 -2.72 -4.67
N LEU A 61 -3.59 -1.91 -5.67
CA LEU A 61 -3.44 -2.26 -7.09
C LEU A 61 -2.42 -1.40 -7.83
N SER A 62 -1.45 -0.80 -7.12
CA SER A 62 -0.38 -0.02 -7.75
C SER A 62 0.26 -0.72 -8.97
N ARG A 63 0.28 -2.06 -8.99
CA ARG A 63 0.72 -2.86 -10.16
C ARG A 63 -0.12 -2.61 -11.42
N ARG A 64 -1.46 -2.54 -11.35
CA ARG A 64 -2.33 -2.32 -12.52
C ARG A 64 -2.17 -0.92 -13.08
N HIS A 65 -2.15 0.10 -12.23
CA HIS A 65 -1.89 1.47 -12.66
C HIS A 65 -0.50 1.61 -13.27
N GLN A 66 0.52 1.07 -12.60
CA GLN A 66 1.88 1.07 -13.12
C GLN A 66 1.95 0.38 -14.49
N ALA A 67 1.33 -0.79 -14.66
CA ALA A 67 1.30 -1.48 -15.95
C ALA A 67 0.68 -0.64 -17.07
N VAL A 68 -0.40 0.10 -16.78
CA VAL A 68 -1.04 1.00 -17.75
C VAL A 68 -0.12 2.18 -18.11
N LEU A 69 0.46 2.82 -17.09
CA LEU A 69 1.34 3.99 -17.25
C LEU A 69 2.63 3.64 -17.98
N PHE A 70 3.22 2.47 -17.72
CA PHE A 70 4.38 1.96 -18.45
C PHE A 70 4.09 1.64 -19.93
N GLY A 71 2.82 1.55 -20.31
CA GLY A 71 2.43 1.40 -21.70
C GLY A 71 2.55 2.69 -22.52
N HIS A 72 2.84 3.84 -21.90
CA HIS A 72 3.05 5.10 -22.61
C HIS A 72 4.54 5.29 -22.98
N PRO A 73 4.89 5.59 -24.25
CA PRO A 73 6.29 5.63 -24.69
C PRO A 73 7.10 6.72 -24.00
N ALA A 74 6.48 7.82 -23.56
CA ALA A 74 7.14 8.93 -22.86
C ALA A 74 7.44 8.66 -21.37
N VAL A 75 6.83 7.63 -20.77
CA VAL A 75 6.98 7.35 -19.34
C VAL A 75 8.24 6.54 -19.10
N LEU A 76 9.11 7.02 -18.23
CA LEU A 76 10.27 6.28 -17.74
C LEU A 76 9.89 5.48 -16.50
N GLU A 77 9.29 6.15 -15.51
CA GLU A 77 8.84 5.52 -14.28
C GLU A 77 7.52 6.09 -13.80
N ALA A 78 6.74 5.27 -13.10
CA ALA A 78 5.48 5.70 -12.54
C ALA A 78 5.22 5.04 -11.18
N ALA A 79 4.60 5.78 -10.28
CA ALA A 79 4.11 5.29 -9.01
C ALA A 79 2.78 5.95 -8.67
N VAL A 80 1.82 5.16 -8.21
CA VAL A 80 0.50 5.64 -7.78
C VAL A 80 0.33 5.42 -6.29
N VAL A 81 -0.16 6.45 -5.60
CA VAL A 81 -0.43 6.45 -4.15
C VAL A 81 -1.78 7.08 -3.87
N GLY A 82 -2.33 6.80 -2.67
CA GLY A 82 -3.54 7.46 -2.19
C GLY A 82 -3.24 8.87 -1.68
N ARG A 83 -4.01 9.84 -2.17
CA ARG A 83 -4.09 11.21 -1.67
C ARG A 83 -5.33 11.33 -0.77
N PRO A 84 -5.23 11.85 0.46
CA PRO A 84 -6.40 11.99 1.34
C PRO A 84 -7.42 12.96 0.72
N ASP A 85 -8.70 12.58 0.75
CA ASP A 85 -9.81 13.35 0.19
C ASP A 85 -11.00 13.36 1.15
N GLN A 86 -11.68 14.50 1.31
CA GLN A 86 -12.77 14.63 2.28
C GLN A 86 -14.05 13.87 1.91
N GLN A 87 -14.33 13.69 0.61
CA GLN A 87 -15.56 13.05 0.14
C GLN A 87 -15.37 11.56 -0.10
N LEU A 88 -14.21 11.18 -0.67
CA LEU A 88 -13.91 9.81 -1.05
C LEU A 88 -13.03 9.07 -0.03
N GLY A 89 -12.52 9.76 0.98
CA GLY A 89 -11.52 9.26 1.93
C GLY A 89 -10.12 9.28 1.33
N GLU A 90 -9.92 8.60 0.20
CA GLU A 90 -8.68 8.66 -0.58
C GLU A 90 -8.97 8.72 -2.10
N THR A 91 -8.12 9.43 -2.83
CA THR A 91 -8.15 9.53 -4.29
C THR A 91 -6.80 9.08 -4.87
N PRO A 92 -6.78 8.31 -5.98
CA PRO A 92 -5.54 7.93 -6.64
C PRO A 92 -4.79 9.15 -7.20
N CYS A 93 -3.51 9.25 -6.86
CA CYS A 93 -2.59 10.26 -7.37
C CYS A 93 -1.39 9.57 -8.02
N ALA A 94 -1.12 9.90 -9.28
CA ALA A 94 -0.03 9.34 -10.05
C ALA A 94 1.16 10.30 -10.08
N PHE A 95 2.33 9.78 -9.72
CA PHE A 95 3.62 10.44 -9.87
C PHE A 95 4.35 9.79 -11.03
N VAL A 96 4.75 10.59 -12.01
CA VAL A 96 5.28 10.13 -13.29
C VAL A 96 6.60 10.82 -13.57
N LYS A 97 7.64 10.03 -13.85
CA LYS A 97 8.91 10.50 -14.41
C LYS A 97 8.91 10.25 -15.91
N LEU A 98 9.17 11.29 -16.68
CA LEU A 98 9.29 11.21 -18.13
C LEU A 98 10.70 10.81 -18.56
N LYS A 99 10.81 10.29 -19.78
CA LYS A 99 12.10 10.08 -20.45
C LYS A 99 12.70 11.42 -20.85
N GLU A 100 14.03 11.46 -20.95
CA GLU A 100 14.74 12.65 -21.41
C GLU A 100 14.27 13.03 -22.83
N GLY A 101 13.93 14.31 -23.02
CA GLY A 101 13.43 14.83 -24.30
C GLY A 101 11.97 14.49 -24.62
N ALA A 102 11.27 13.74 -23.76
CA ALA A 102 9.84 13.47 -23.95
C ALA A 102 8.98 14.51 -23.22
N SER A 103 7.90 14.95 -23.87
CA SER A 103 6.88 15.83 -23.30
C SER A 103 5.52 15.14 -23.42
N VAL A 104 4.73 15.17 -22.35
CA VAL A 104 3.36 14.65 -22.32
C VAL A 104 2.53 15.50 -21.36
N THR A 105 1.24 15.64 -21.63
CA THR A 105 0.34 16.38 -20.74
C THR A 105 -0.23 15.47 -19.65
N ALA A 106 -0.74 16.09 -18.57
CA ALA A 106 -1.44 15.34 -17.53
C ALA A 106 -2.72 14.68 -18.08
N ASP A 107 -3.43 15.38 -18.97
CA ASP A 107 -4.65 14.91 -19.62
C ASP A 107 -4.40 13.63 -20.45
N ASP A 108 -3.34 13.59 -21.26
CA ASP A 108 -2.98 12.38 -22.04
C ASP A 108 -2.81 11.14 -21.14
N ILE A 109 -2.19 11.33 -19.98
CA ILE A 109 -1.96 10.24 -19.01
C ILE A 109 -3.27 9.81 -18.33
N ILE A 110 -4.16 10.76 -18.04
CA ILE A 110 -5.48 10.47 -17.47
C ILE A 110 -6.35 9.75 -18.50
N GLU A 111 -6.38 10.20 -19.76
CA GLU A 111 -7.10 9.55 -20.85
C GLU A 111 -6.63 8.11 -21.07
N LEU A 112 -5.31 7.90 -21.07
CA LEU A 112 -4.73 6.56 -21.13
C LEU A 112 -5.24 5.66 -20.00
N CYS A 113 -5.30 6.19 -18.77
CA CYS A 113 -5.82 5.47 -17.63
C CYS A 113 -7.32 5.20 -17.77
N CYS A 114 -8.12 6.18 -18.21
CA CYS A 114 -9.55 6.03 -18.43
C CYS A 114 -9.91 5.02 -19.52
N SER A 115 -9.06 4.86 -20.55
CA SER A 115 -9.29 3.87 -21.61
C SER A 115 -9.03 2.43 -21.18
N ARG A 116 -8.17 2.20 -20.17
CA ARG A 116 -7.69 0.87 -19.75
C ARG A 116 -8.15 0.47 -18.35
N LEU A 117 -8.57 1.43 -17.53
CA LEU A 117 -9.03 1.23 -16.16
C LEU A 117 -10.45 1.79 -16.02
N PRO A 118 -11.25 1.24 -15.08
CA PRO A 118 -12.53 1.84 -14.74
C PRO A 118 -12.37 3.30 -14.31
N HIS A 119 -13.32 4.17 -14.68
CA HIS A 119 -13.26 5.62 -14.40
C HIS A 119 -13.01 5.96 -12.92
N TYR A 120 -13.56 5.18 -11.99
CA TYR A 120 -13.35 5.42 -10.55
C TYR A 120 -11.93 5.08 -10.06
N MET A 121 -11.15 4.32 -10.84
CA MET A 121 -9.74 4.00 -10.54
C MET A 121 -8.76 4.95 -11.23
N ALA A 122 -9.20 5.75 -12.20
CA ALA A 122 -8.33 6.68 -12.90
C ALA A 122 -7.79 7.75 -11.93
N PRO A 123 -6.49 8.10 -12.01
CA PRO A 123 -5.93 9.14 -11.17
C PRO A 123 -6.58 10.48 -11.47
N LYS A 124 -6.99 11.22 -10.43
CA LYS A 124 -7.50 12.60 -10.59
C LYS A 124 -6.40 13.65 -10.61
N THR A 125 -5.21 13.28 -10.17
CA THR A 125 -4.05 14.15 -10.12
C THR A 125 -2.85 13.39 -10.66
N VAL A 126 -2.19 13.97 -11.65
CA VAL A 126 -0.92 13.50 -12.20
C VAL A 126 0.13 14.57 -11.91
N VAL A 127 1.25 14.15 -11.31
CA VAL A 127 2.37 15.03 -10.99
C VAL A 127 3.60 14.52 -11.71
N PHE A 128 4.23 15.40 -12.49
CA PHE A 128 5.47 15.09 -13.19
C PHE A 128 6.66 15.50 -12.31
N GLU A 129 7.35 14.51 -11.76
CA GLU A 129 8.51 14.74 -10.89
C GLU A 129 9.46 13.54 -10.89
N ASP A 130 10.68 13.79 -10.43
CA ASP A 130 11.65 12.73 -10.19
C ASP A 130 11.25 11.86 -9.00
N LEU A 131 11.10 10.56 -9.25
CA LEU A 131 10.73 9.61 -8.23
C LEU A 131 11.93 9.29 -7.33
N PRO A 132 11.79 9.40 -5.98
CA PRO A 132 12.87 9.08 -5.06
C PRO A 132 13.17 7.58 -5.11
N LYS A 133 14.41 7.23 -5.41
CA LYS A 133 14.90 5.84 -5.48
C LYS A 133 15.74 5.50 -4.26
N THR A 134 15.71 4.24 -3.84
CA THR A 134 16.73 3.70 -2.93
C THR A 134 18.01 3.35 -3.69
N SER A 135 19.10 3.08 -2.98
CA SER A 135 20.34 2.53 -3.57
C SER A 135 20.10 1.20 -4.31
N THR A 136 19.00 0.49 -4.00
CA THR A 136 18.55 -0.74 -4.68
C THR A 136 17.69 -0.46 -5.93
N GLY A 137 17.51 0.80 -6.33
CA GLY A 137 16.73 1.18 -7.50
C GLY A 137 15.20 1.07 -7.34
N LYS A 138 14.70 0.83 -6.12
CA LYS A 138 13.25 0.76 -5.86
C LYS A 138 12.69 2.14 -5.55
N THR A 139 11.52 2.46 -6.12
CA THR A 139 10.80 3.70 -5.81
C THR A 139 10.30 3.70 -4.36
N GLN A 140 10.62 4.75 -3.62
CA GLN A 140 10.22 4.93 -2.23
C GLN A 140 8.81 5.51 -2.12
N LYS A 141 7.79 4.65 -2.24
CA LYS A 141 6.36 5.04 -2.17
C LYS A 141 5.98 5.74 -0.84
N TYR A 142 6.75 5.56 0.22
CA TYR A 142 6.54 6.25 1.50
C TYR A 142 6.63 7.77 1.35
N ILE A 143 7.68 8.28 0.70
CA ILE A 143 7.90 9.71 0.48
C ILE A 143 6.78 10.28 -0.42
N LEU A 144 6.38 9.55 -1.45
CA LEU A 144 5.29 9.96 -2.34
C LEU A 144 3.94 10.06 -1.60
N ARG A 145 3.68 9.19 -0.62
CA ARG A 145 2.49 9.28 0.24
C ARG A 145 2.51 10.53 1.12
N GLU A 146 3.67 10.93 1.62
CA GLU A 146 3.81 12.19 2.39
C GLU A 146 3.56 13.40 1.48
N LYS A 147 4.12 13.42 0.27
CA LYS A 147 3.85 14.44 -0.75
C LYS A 147 2.36 14.51 -1.09
N ALA A 148 1.72 13.35 -1.30
CA ALA A 148 0.29 13.27 -1.57
C ALA A 148 -0.56 13.83 -0.42
N LYS A 149 -0.18 13.55 0.83
CA LYS A 149 -0.84 14.13 2.01
C LYS A 149 -0.68 15.65 2.08
N ALA A 150 0.51 16.16 1.76
CA ALA A 150 0.79 17.59 1.75
C ALA A 150 -0.07 18.37 0.72
N MET A 151 -0.50 17.73 -0.37
CA MET A 151 -1.40 18.34 -1.35
C MET A 151 -2.85 18.54 -0.83
N GLY A 152 -3.26 17.88 0.26
CA GLY A 152 -4.59 18.05 0.86
C GLY A 152 -5.76 17.53 0.00
N SER A 153 -6.99 17.94 0.31
CA SER A 153 -8.21 17.52 -0.41
C SER A 153 -8.38 18.25 -1.75
N LEU A 154 -8.99 17.61 -2.77
CA LEU A 154 -9.22 18.22 -4.09
C LEU A 154 -10.50 19.07 -4.16
N PHE A 155 -11.44 18.87 -3.25
CA PHE A 155 -12.70 19.61 -3.24
C PHE A 155 -12.53 21.02 -2.67
N LYS A 156 -12.86 22.05 -3.46
CA LYS A 156 -13.18 23.39 -2.95
C LYS A 156 -14.62 23.37 -2.44
N LYS A 157 -14.83 23.91 -1.24
CA LYS A 157 -16.15 24.18 -0.68
C LYS A 157 -16.50 25.60 -1.09
N ASP A 158 -17.39 25.74 -2.07
CA ASP A 158 -18.01 27.03 -2.41
C ASP A 158 -18.90 27.52 -1.26
#